data_AF-A0A966IG08-F1
#
_entry.id   AF-A0A966IG08-F1
#
_cell.length_a   1.000
_cell.length_b   1.000
_cell.length_c   1.000
_cell.angle_alpha   90.00
_cell.angle_beta   90.00
_cell.angle_gamma   90.00
#
_symmetry.space_group_name_H-M   'P 1'
#
loop_
_entity.id
_entity.type
_entity.pdbx_description
1 polymer ?
#
loop_
_entity_poly.entity_id
_entity_poly.type
_entity_poly.pdbx_seq_one_letter_code
_entity_poly.pdbx_strand_id
1 'polypeptide(L)' 'MNARATLDLGPLQDRLAYQFKKPELLNQALTHRSHSKKNNERLEFLGDSVLN' A
#
# COMPACT_ATOMS: atom_id res chain seq x y z
N MET A 1 -1.24 5.37 23.82
CA MET A 1 -1.46 6.53 22.90
C MET A 1 -0.74 6.22 21.61
N ASN A 2 -1.49 6.11 20.50
CA ASN A 2 -1.09 6.34 19.10
C ASN A 2 -2.17 5.71 18.21
N ALA A 3 -3.35 6.34 18.19
CA ALA A 3 -4.34 6.10 17.16
C ALA A 3 -3.77 6.66 15.85
N ARG A 4 -2.89 5.91 15.18
CA ARG A 4 -2.42 6.25 13.84
C ARG A 4 -3.58 5.97 12.89
N ALA A 5 -4.06 7.03 12.25
CA ALA A 5 -5.19 7.04 11.34
C ALA A 5 -5.22 5.77 10.48
N THR A 6 -6.30 5.00 10.61
CA THR A 6 -6.65 3.99 9.62
C THR A 6 -6.90 4.77 8.34
N LEU A 7 -5.93 4.80 7.43
CA LEU A 7 -6.06 5.50 6.16
C LEU A 7 -7.29 4.93 5.46
N ASP A 8 -8.28 5.78 5.21
CA ASP A 8 -9.40 5.40 4.37
C ASP A 8 -8.87 5.28 2.93
N LEU A 9 -8.76 4.04 2.46
CA LEU A 9 -8.25 3.72 1.13
C LEU A 9 -9.36 3.69 0.07
N GLY A 10 -10.63 3.85 0.46
CA GLY A 10 -11.78 3.86 -0.46
C GLY A 10 -11.59 4.85 -1.63
N PRO A 11 -11.33 6.14 -1.35
CA PRO A 11 -11.17 7.14 -2.40
C PRO A 11 -10.02 6.84 -3.37
N LEU A 12 -8.95 6.20 -2.90
CA LEU A 12 -7.83 5.81 -3.77
C LEU A 12 -8.21 4.62 -4.66
N GLN A 13 -8.89 3.62 -4.11
CA GLN A 13 -9.36 2.46 -4.87
C GLN A 13 -10.38 2.86 -5.94
N ASP A 14 -11.27 3.80 -5.64
CA ASP A 14 -12.22 4.37 -6.60
C ASP A 14 -11.49 5.08 -7.75
N ARG A 15 -10.47 5.90 -7.43
CA ARG A 15 -9.66 6.59 -8.45
C ARG A 15 -8.84 5.63 -9.31
N LEU A 16 -8.40 4.51 -8.75
CA LEU A 16 -7.71 3.45 -9.48
C LEU A 16 -8.67 2.53 -10.25
N ALA A 17 -9.99 2.69 -10.07
CA ALA A 17 -11.02 1.77 -10.55
C ALA A 17 -10.73 0.29 -10.21
N TYR A 18 -10.08 0.06 -9.07
CA TYR A 18 -9.64 -1.27 -8.65
C TYR A 18 -9.80 -1.47 -7.15
N GLN A 19 -10.68 -2.41 -6.79
CA GLN A 19 -10.89 -2.82 -5.41
C GLN A 19 -9.89 -3.91 -5.01
N PHE A 20 -9.01 -3.61 -4.06
CA PHE A 20 -8.08 -4.62 -3.56
C PHE A 20 -8.85 -5.68 -2.77
N LYS A 21 -8.69 -6.94 -3.18
CA LYS A 21 -9.18 -8.10 -2.40
C LYS A 21 -8.51 -8.21 -1.02
N LYS A 22 -7.32 -7.64 -0.89
CA LYS A 22 -6.48 -7.61 0.31
C LYS A 22 -6.02 -6.16 0.58
N PRO A 23 -6.84 -5.34 1.27
CA PRO A 23 -6.53 -3.92 1.53
C PRO A 23 -5.22 -3.69 2.29
N GLU A 24 -4.73 -4.70 3.01
CA GLU A 24 -3.44 -4.68 3.68
C GLU A 24 -2.25 -4.57 2.71
N LEU A 25 -2.39 -5.05 1.47
CA LEU A 25 -1.36 -4.91 0.45
C LEU A 25 -1.27 -3.47 -0.05
N LEU A 26 -2.42 -2.80 -0.23
CA LEU A 26 -2.45 -1.38 -0.59
C LEU A 26 -1.87 -0.52 0.55
N ASN A 27 -2.24 -0.80 1.80
CA ASN A 27 -1.62 -0.15 2.95
C ASN A 27 -0.10 -0.34 2.98
N GLN A 28 0.38 -1.56 2.72
CA GLN A 28 1.82 -1.83 2.68
C GLN A 28 2.51 -1.10 1.52
N ALA A 29 1.90 -1.05 0.33
CA ALA A 29 2.41 -0.33 -0.84
C ALA A 29 2.53 1.19 -0.60
N LEU A 30 1.66 1.75 0.24
CA LEU A 30 1.70 3.17 0.64
C LEU A 30 2.58 3.44 1.86
N THR A 31 3.18 2.41 2.46
CA THR A 31 4.03 2.57 3.63
C THR A 31 5.50 2.70 3.23
N HIS A 32 6.06 3.89 3.39
CA HIS A 32 7.48 4.14 3.17
C HIS A 32 8.37 3.45 4.23
N ARG A 33 9.59 3.07 3.84
CA ARG A 33 10.55 2.35 4.69
C ARG A 33 10.91 3.04 6.01
N SER A 34 10.88 4.37 6.06
CA SER A 34 11.14 5.13 7.30
C SER A 34 10.01 5.01 8.33
N HIS A 35 8.82 4.57 7.90
CA HIS A 35 7.64 4.50 8.76
C HIS A 35 7.45 3.12 9.41
N SER A 36 7.89 2.04 8.75
CA SER A 36 7.68 0.67 9.22
C SER A 36 8.68 -0.31 8.60
N LYS A 37 8.96 -1.41 9.32
CA LYS A 37 9.68 -2.58 8.77
C LYS A 37 8.85 -3.34 7.74
N LYS A 38 7.51 -3.31 7.84
CA LYS A 38 6.60 -3.83 6.81
C LYS A 38 6.21 -2.66 5.91
N ASN A 39 6.97 -2.49 4.84
CA ASN A 39 6.89 -1.35 3.92
C ASN A 39 6.80 -1.83 2.46
N ASN A 40 6.87 -0.88 1.53
CA ASN A 40 6.70 -1.09 0.09
C ASN A 40 7.91 -1.66 -0.66
N GLU A 41 9.14 -1.69 -0.11
CA GLU A 41 10.37 -2.02 -0.85
C GLU A 41 10.30 -3.38 -1.57
N ARG A 42 9.71 -4.41 -0.93
CA ARG A 42 9.52 -5.72 -1.56
C ARG A 42 8.47 -5.73 -2.67
N LEU A 43 7.43 -4.92 -2.52
CA LEU A 43 6.36 -4.81 -3.51
C LEU A 43 6.84 -4.03 -4.73
N GLU A 44 7.65 -2.98 -4.51
CA GLU A 44 8.32 -2.21 -5.56
C GLU A 44 9.22 -3.11 -6.40
N PHE A 45 10.13 -3.87 -5.77
CA PHE A 45 11.00 -4.82 -6.47
C PHE A 45 10.23 -5.84 -7.33
N LEU A 46 9.13 -6.39 -6.80
CA LEU A 46 8.28 -7.31 -7.56
C LEU A 46 7.57 -6.58 -8.71
N GLY A 47 7.08 -5.37 -8.47
CA GLY A 47 6.39 -4.54 -9.45
C GLY A 47 7.27 -4.19 -10.64
N ASP A 48 8.54 -3.86 -10.40
CA ASP A 48 9.52 -3.62 -11.46
C ASP A 48 9.64 -4.82 -12.39
N SER A 49 9.62 -6.04 -11.85
CA SER A 49 9.69 -7.28 -12.65
C SER A 49 8.42 -7.57 -13.46
N VAL A 50 7.27 -7.03 -13.04
CA VAL A 50 5.97 -7.22 -13.72
C VAL A 50 5.76 -6.19 -14.83
N LEU A 51 6.35 -4.99 -14.70
CA LEU A 51 6.20 -3.90 -15.66
C LEU A 51 7.20 -3.97 -16.83
N ASN A 52 8.31 -4.69 -16.67
CA ASN A 52 9.31 -4.93 -17.72
C ASN A 52 8.93 -6.07 -18.67
#